data_AF-A0A6H0XII6-F1
#
_entry.id   AF-A0A6H0XII6-F1
#
_cell.length_a   1.000
_cell.length_b   1.000
_cell.length_c   1.000
_cell.angle_alpha   90.00
_cell.angle_beta   90.00
_cell.angle_gamma   90.00
#
_symmetry.space_group_name_H-M   'P 1'
#
loop_
_entity.id
_entity.type
_entity.pdbx_description
1 polymer ?
#
loop_
_entity_poly.entity_id
_entity_poly.type
_entity_poly.pdbx_seq_one_letter_code
_entity_poly.pdbx_strand_id
1 'polypeptide(L)'
;MASLETDDWTFVPVKKGRKRGQQLETPAHDLFSIDNDATVDVIRAQLDQHRARWLKNDLRPSIFKCFKNLNLADRPSVTCAICMGVGSLCSNNLEHRGRSMTQLAVFLDIAKHLEGLYASTIDLYAQEPRLTAIDNELLTSLGFTTLHLAKDHGRDKTIGPAAKYINEHTFVADFFVDIAITQQMASFKIGLLTSALPMAIENGTGSTVPTRDLWRKQYRWCKLTSNDKDEPALSGLYACVLNEEEDTEE
;
A
#
# COMPACT_ATOMS: atom_id res chain seq x y z
N MET A 1 21.27 39.45 41.09
CA MET A 1 20.52 39.39 39.81
C MET A 1 21.41 38.67 38.80
N ALA A 2 20.87 37.64 38.13
CA ALA A 2 21.27 37.01 36.85
C ALA A 2 22.74 36.50 36.72
N SER A 3 23.00 35.18 36.78
CA SER A 3 23.17 34.24 35.64
C SER A 3 24.25 34.68 34.63
N LEU A 4 25.31 33.93 34.36
CA LEU A 4 25.30 32.62 33.71
C LEU A 4 26.64 31.90 33.95
N GLU A 5 26.58 30.72 34.56
CA GLU A 5 27.53 29.65 34.22
C GLU A 5 27.09 29.11 32.85
N THR A 6 27.92 29.28 31.82
CA THR A 6 27.74 28.56 30.56
C THR A 6 28.82 27.51 30.45
N ASP A 7 28.30 26.28 30.42
CA ASP A 7 28.94 25.00 30.18
C ASP A 7 30.09 24.99 29.18
N ASP A 8 31.08 24.22 29.59
CA ASP A 8 32.19 23.63 28.87
C ASP A 8 31.67 22.77 27.71
N TRP A 9 31.39 23.39 26.55
CA TRP A 9 31.10 22.66 25.32
C TRP A 9 32.37 22.01 24.80
N THR A 10 32.43 20.69 24.94
CA THR A 10 33.53 19.85 24.48
C THR A 10 33.63 19.90 22.95
N PHE A 11 34.67 20.56 22.43
CA PHE A 11 35.09 20.44 21.04
C PHE A 11 35.62 19.02 20.79
N VAL A 12 34.92 18.23 19.97
CA VAL A 12 35.46 16.97 19.45
C VAL A 12 36.20 17.26 18.14
N PRO A 13 37.54 17.08 18.06
CA PRO A 13 38.28 17.30 16.84
C PRO A 13 37.93 16.24 15.78
N VAL A 14 37.62 16.72 14.57
CA VAL A 14 37.39 15.88 13.40
C VAL A 14 38.70 15.20 13.01
N LYS A 15 38.83 13.90 13.28
CA LYS A 15 39.95 13.09 12.78
C LYS A 15 39.91 13.02 11.25
N LYS A 16 40.87 13.70 10.61
CA LYS A 16 41.26 13.47 9.21
C LYS A 16 41.66 12.01 9.02
N GLY A 17 41.11 11.40 7.97
CA GLY A 17 41.69 10.20 7.35
C GLY A 17 41.21 8.86 7.93
N ARG A 18 39.94 8.51 7.70
CA ARG A 18 39.57 7.10 7.59
C ARG A 18 39.55 6.75 6.09
N LYS A 19 40.46 5.87 5.69
CA LYS A 19 40.47 5.26 4.35
C LYS A 19 39.04 4.80 4.06
N ARG A 20 38.49 5.21 2.91
CA ARG A 20 37.30 4.61 2.30
C ARG A 20 37.51 3.10 2.37
N GLY A 21 36.84 2.44 3.32
CA GLY A 21 36.56 1.03 3.16
C GLY A 21 35.87 0.92 1.83
N GLN A 22 36.34 0.02 0.97
CA GLN A 22 35.57 -0.40 -0.19
C GLN A 22 34.15 -0.62 0.30
N GLN A 23 33.26 0.28 -0.10
CA GLN A 23 31.85 -0.01 -0.07
C GLN A 23 31.75 -1.19 -1.02
N LEU A 24 31.62 -2.39 -0.47
CA LEU A 24 31.13 -3.53 -1.21
C LEU A 24 29.83 -3.03 -1.80
N GLU A 25 29.86 -2.67 -3.08
CA GLU A 25 28.67 -2.48 -3.88
C GLU A 25 27.91 -3.79 -3.73
N THR A 26 26.90 -3.80 -2.86
CA THR A 26 25.94 -4.90 -2.83
C THR A 26 25.32 -4.85 -4.22
N PRO A 27 25.56 -5.85 -5.08
CA PRO A 27 24.98 -5.81 -6.41
C PRO A 27 23.47 -5.77 -6.21
N ALA A 28 22.80 -4.82 -6.88
CA ALA A 28 21.33 -4.66 -6.85
C ALA A 28 20.56 -5.90 -7.37
N HIS A 29 21.28 -6.98 -7.68
CA HIS A 29 20.77 -8.26 -8.17
C HIS A 29 19.97 -9.06 -7.14
N ASP A 30 20.02 -8.74 -5.84
CA ASP A 30 19.43 -9.60 -4.80
C ASP A 30 18.09 -9.10 -4.22
N LEU A 31 17.62 -7.90 -4.61
CA LEU A 31 16.32 -7.38 -4.13
C LEU A 31 15.12 -8.06 -4.80
N PHE A 32 15.33 -8.77 -5.91
CA PHE A 32 14.29 -9.36 -6.74
C PHE A 32 14.56 -10.84 -7.07
N SER A 33 15.42 -11.50 -6.29
CA SER A 33 15.65 -12.94 -6.46
C SER A 33 14.40 -13.71 -6.00
N ILE A 34 14.03 -14.74 -6.77
CA ILE A 34 12.89 -15.60 -6.47
C ILE A 34 13.39 -16.84 -5.74
N ASP A 35 12.61 -17.28 -4.76
CA ASP A 35 12.81 -18.52 -4.03
C ASP A 35 12.58 -19.71 -4.98
N ASN A 36 13.69 -20.39 -5.32
CA ASN A 36 13.67 -21.51 -6.26
C ASN A 36 12.96 -22.74 -5.69
N ASP A 37 12.78 -22.81 -4.36
CA ASP A 37 12.08 -23.89 -3.68
C ASP A 37 10.59 -23.53 -3.42
N ALA A 38 10.15 -22.33 -3.84
CA ALA A 38 8.77 -21.93 -3.70
C ALA A 38 7.85 -22.84 -4.53
N THR A 39 6.79 -23.31 -3.89
CA THR A 39 5.67 -24.00 -4.54
C THR A 39 4.37 -23.33 -4.12
N VAL A 40 3.32 -23.49 -4.92
CA VAL A 40 2.00 -22.91 -4.62
C VAL A 40 1.51 -23.32 -3.23
N ASP A 41 1.71 -24.58 -2.84
CA ASP A 41 1.27 -25.07 -1.53
C ASP A 41 2.06 -24.46 -0.37
N VAL A 42 3.38 -24.28 -0.53
CA VAL A 42 4.22 -23.62 0.48
C VAL A 42 3.80 -22.16 0.64
N ILE A 43 3.65 -21.43 -0.46
CA ILE A 43 3.27 -20.02 -0.45
C ILE A 43 1.83 -19.86 0.07
N ARG A 44 0.91 -20.78 -0.25
CA ARG A 44 -0.45 -20.82 0.31
C ARG A 44 -0.44 -21.02 1.83
N ALA A 45 0.33 -21.99 2.33
CA ALA A 45 0.44 -22.24 3.76
C ALA A 45 0.99 -21.03 4.52
N GLN A 46 1.98 -20.34 3.94
CA GLN A 46 2.49 -19.08 4.49
C GLN A 46 1.41 -17.99 4.49
N LEU A 47 0.70 -17.79 3.38
CA LEU A 47 -0.40 -16.82 3.32
C LEU A 47 -1.47 -17.11 4.38
N ASP A 48 -1.85 -18.37 4.58
CA ASP A 48 -2.83 -18.75 5.59
C ASP A 48 -2.32 -18.48 7.02
N GLN A 49 -1.02 -18.65 7.28
CA GLN A 49 -0.42 -18.22 8.54
C GLN A 49 -0.51 -16.68 8.73
N HIS A 50 -0.29 -15.90 7.68
CA HIS A 50 -0.44 -14.44 7.72
C HIS A 50 -1.90 -14.03 7.92
N ARG A 51 -2.86 -14.70 7.27
CA ARG A 51 -4.29 -14.51 7.50
C ARG A 51 -4.69 -14.83 8.93
N ALA A 52 -4.25 -15.97 9.47
CA ALA A 52 -4.54 -16.36 10.84
C ALA A 52 -4.00 -15.35 11.87
N ARG A 53 -2.82 -14.77 11.60
CA ARG A 53 -2.26 -13.68 12.41
C ARG A 53 -3.08 -12.40 12.28
N TRP A 54 -3.41 -11.98 11.06
CA TRP A 54 -4.24 -10.79 10.80
C TRP A 54 -5.60 -10.86 11.50
N LEU A 55 -6.28 -12.01 11.45
CA LEU A 55 -7.59 -12.18 12.10
C LEU A 55 -7.57 -11.96 13.61
N LYS A 56 -6.41 -12.15 14.25
CA LYS A 56 -6.18 -11.95 15.69
C LYS A 56 -5.55 -10.59 16.01
N ASN A 57 -5.19 -9.80 15.00
CA ASN A 57 -4.49 -8.54 15.16
C ASN A 57 -5.47 -7.43 15.60
N ASP A 58 -5.08 -6.63 16.59
CA ASP A 58 -5.89 -5.53 17.14
C ASP A 58 -6.15 -4.38 16.13
N LEU A 59 -5.40 -4.34 15.03
CA LEU A 59 -5.63 -3.43 13.92
C LEU A 59 -6.87 -3.80 13.09
N ARG A 60 -7.25 -5.08 13.05
CA ARG A 60 -8.40 -5.54 12.28
C ARG A 60 -9.72 -4.87 12.69
N PRO A 61 -10.11 -4.81 13.98
CA PRO A 61 -11.30 -4.04 14.36
C PRO A 61 -11.14 -2.55 14.09
N SER A 62 -9.92 -2.01 14.15
CA SER A 62 -9.63 -0.60 13.90
C SER A 62 -9.91 -0.21 12.44
N ILE A 63 -9.54 -1.04 11.47
CA ILE A 63 -9.84 -0.76 10.05
C ILE A 63 -11.34 -0.82 9.75
N PHE A 64 -12.08 -1.77 10.34
CA PHE A 64 -13.53 -1.82 10.15
C PHE A 64 -14.25 -0.69 10.88
N LYS A 65 -13.74 -0.25 12.03
CA LYS A 65 -14.19 0.97 12.68
C LYS A 65 -13.93 2.20 11.81
N CYS A 66 -12.77 2.28 11.13
CA CYS A 66 -12.50 3.32 10.15
C CYS A 66 -13.55 3.33 9.04
N PHE A 67 -13.82 2.19 8.39
CA PHE A 67 -14.84 2.11 7.34
C PHE A 67 -16.24 2.47 7.82
N LYS A 68 -16.62 2.07 9.04
CA LYS A 68 -17.87 2.51 9.67
C LYS A 68 -17.92 4.03 9.85
N ASN A 69 -16.84 4.62 10.37
CA ASN A 69 -16.75 6.08 10.57
C ASN A 69 -16.70 6.86 9.25
N LEU A 70 -16.21 6.24 8.18
CA LEU A 70 -16.21 6.79 6.83
C LEU A 70 -17.57 6.63 6.13
N ASN A 71 -18.59 6.16 6.84
CA ASN A 71 -19.98 6.01 6.41
C ASN A 71 -20.13 5.33 5.04
N LEU A 72 -19.53 4.15 4.90
CA LEU A 72 -19.58 3.37 3.66
C LEU A 72 -20.99 2.89 3.30
N ALA A 73 -21.91 2.78 4.26
CA ALA A 73 -23.27 2.27 4.02
C ALA A 73 -24.09 3.13 3.03
N ASP A 74 -23.83 4.44 3.00
CA ASP A 74 -24.52 5.38 2.10
C ASP A 74 -23.81 5.53 0.74
N ARG A 75 -22.76 4.74 0.49
CA ARG A 75 -21.97 4.81 -0.74
C ARG A 75 -22.46 3.78 -1.77
N PRO A 76 -22.15 3.98 -3.06
CA PRO A 76 -22.37 2.96 -4.07
C PRO A 76 -21.73 1.62 -3.66
N SER A 77 -22.44 0.53 -3.94
CA SER A 77 -21.97 -0.80 -3.61
C SER A 77 -20.65 -1.10 -4.32
N VAL A 78 -19.70 -1.69 -3.59
CA VAL A 78 -18.47 -2.18 -4.19
C VAL A 78 -18.76 -3.51 -4.87
N THR A 79 -18.38 -3.62 -6.14
CA THR A 79 -18.50 -4.84 -6.95
C THR A 79 -17.15 -5.31 -7.48
N CYS A 80 -16.10 -4.49 -7.32
CA CYS A 80 -14.76 -4.75 -7.81
C CYS A 80 -13.73 -4.36 -6.74
N ALA A 81 -12.71 -5.19 -6.53
CA ALA A 81 -11.58 -4.88 -5.68
C ALA A 81 -10.25 -5.14 -6.41
N ILE A 82 -9.37 -4.15 -6.42
CA ILE A 82 -8.09 -4.20 -7.13
C ILE A 82 -6.95 -4.10 -6.13
N CYS A 83 -6.09 -5.11 -6.10
CA CYS A 83 -4.85 -5.12 -5.34
C CYS A 83 -3.68 -4.75 -6.26
N MET A 84 -3.06 -3.60 -6.00
CA MET A 84 -1.98 -3.06 -6.81
C MET A 84 -0.67 -3.01 -6.04
N GLY A 85 0.41 -3.40 -6.72
CA GLY A 85 1.75 -3.27 -6.18
C GLY A 85 1.99 -4.17 -4.97
N VAL A 86 1.39 -5.37 -4.90
CA VAL A 86 1.56 -6.26 -3.74
C VAL A 86 2.96 -6.88 -3.65
N GLY A 87 3.76 -6.81 -4.72
CA GLY A 87 5.05 -7.51 -4.83
C GLY A 87 4.90 -9.00 -5.12
N SER A 88 6.02 -9.70 -5.32
CA SER A 88 6.01 -11.16 -5.48
C SER A 88 5.91 -11.85 -4.13
N LEU A 89 5.01 -12.83 -4.03
CA LEU A 89 4.85 -13.69 -2.85
C LEU A 89 5.94 -14.78 -2.79
N CYS A 90 6.74 -14.90 -3.85
CA CYS A 90 7.83 -15.87 -3.98
C CYS A 90 9.22 -15.22 -3.84
N SER A 91 9.31 -13.98 -3.34
CA SER A 91 10.60 -13.30 -3.15
C SER A 91 11.49 -14.02 -2.13
N ASN A 92 12.80 -14.12 -2.41
CA ASN A 92 13.82 -14.54 -1.44
C ASN A 92 13.99 -13.54 -0.30
N ASN A 93 13.63 -12.28 -0.55
CA ASN A 93 13.63 -11.29 0.50
C ASN A 93 12.44 -11.57 1.44
N LEU A 94 12.73 -12.27 2.53
CA LEU A 94 11.74 -12.72 3.51
C LEU A 94 10.96 -11.58 4.16
N GLU A 95 11.58 -10.41 4.34
CA GLU A 95 10.91 -9.24 4.89
C GLU A 95 9.86 -8.71 3.91
N HIS A 96 10.24 -8.52 2.65
CA HIS A 96 9.32 -8.08 1.60
C HIS A 96 8.22 -9.11 1.37
N ARG A 97 8.56 -10.41 1.28
CA ARG A 97 7.59 -11.50 1.15
C ARG A 97 6.60 -11.48 2.31
N GLY A 98 7.08 -11.39 3.55
CA GLY A 98 6.22 -11.33 4.73
C GLY A 98 5.27 -10.13 4.71
N ARG A 99 5.75 -8.97 4.28
CA ARG A 99 4.93 -7.77 4.11
C ARG A 99 3.86 -7.94 3.02
N SER A 100 4.22 -8.44 1.85
CA SER A 100 3.29 -8.75 0.76
C SER A 100 2.18 -9.70 1.19
N MET A 101 2.54 -10.76 1.94
CA MET A 101 1.58 -11.73 2.49
C MET A 101 0.61 -11.10 3.49
N THR A 102 1.12 -10.30 4.43
CA THR A 102 0.26 -9.58 5.39
C THR A 102 -0.67 -8.62 4.65
N GLN A 103 -0.16 -7.83 3.71
CA GLN A 103 -0.96 -6.86 2.95
C GLN A 103 -2.04 -7.53 2.10
N LEU A 104 -1.73 -8.65 1.44
CA LEU A 104 -2.72 -9.46 0.72
C LEU A 104 -3.78 -10.05 1.65
N ALA A 105 -3.40 -10.52 2.84
CA ALA A 105 -4.34 -11.02 3.84
C ALA A 105 -5.31 -9.92 4.31
N VAL A 106 -4.80 -8.70 4.55
CA VAL A 106 -5.63 -7.53 4.87
C VAL A 106 -6.59 -7.19 3.73
N PHE A 107 -6.08 -7.12 2.50
CA PHE A 107 -6.90 -6.82 1.32
C PHE A 107 -8.09 -7.78 1.19
N LEU A 108 -7.84 -9.08 1.33
CA LEU A 108 -8.86 -10.12 1.21
C LEU A 108 -9.92 -10.04 2.31
N ASP A 109 -9.50 -9.79 3.56
CA ASP A 109 -10.44 -9.65 4.67
C ASP A 109 -11.29 -8.38 4.55
N ILE A 110 -10.74 -7.30 4.00
CA ILE A 110 -11.50 -6.09 3.65
C ILE A 110 -12.50 -6.40 2.53
N ALA A 111 -12.08 -7.02 1.43
CA ALA A 111 -12.96 -7.35 0.33
C ALA A 111 -14.16 -8.17 0.84
N LYS A 112 -13.90 -9.22 1.63
CA LYS A 112 -14.95 -10.02 2.26
C LYS A 112 -15.86 -9.22 3.21
N HIS A 113 -15.30 -8.26 3.95
CA HIS A 113 -16.11 -7.36 4.78
C HIS A 113 -17.04 -6.48 3.94
N LEU A 114 -16.55 -5.96 2.81
CA LEU A 114 -17.33 -5.13 1.88
C LEU A 114 -18.43 -5.97 1.19
N GLU A 115 -18.17 -7.22 0.82
CA GLU A 115 -19.21 -8.14 0.32
C GLU A 115 -20.35 -8.30 1.34
N GLY A 116 -20.00 -8.48 2.62
CA GLY A 116 -21.00 -8.56 3.70
C GLY A 116 -21.74 -7.26 3.95
N LEU A 117 -21.06 -6.11 3.80
CA LEU A 117 -21.65 -4.78 3.99
C LEU A 117 -22.65 -4.44 2.89
N TYR A 118 -22.32 -4.72 1.63
CA TYR A 118 -23.13 -4.36 0.47
C TYR A 118 -24.04 -5.49 -0.03
N ALA A 119 -23.96 -6.67 0.58
CA ALA A 119 -24.64 -7.89 0.12
C ALA A 119 -24.39 -8.18 -1.37
N SER A 120 -23.18 -7.91 -1.84
CA SER A 120 -22.73 -8.09 -3.22
C SER A 120 -21.52 -9.04 -3.29
N THR A 121 -21.35 -9.69 -4.43
CA THR A 121 -20.10 -10.38 -4.77
C THR A 121 -19.09 -9.38 -5.29
N ILE A 122 -17.82 -9.51 -4.91
CA ILE A 122 -16.75 -8.63 -5.38
C ILE A 122 -15.77 -9.40 -6.27
N ASP A 123 -15.62 -8.92 -7.50
CA ASP A 123 -14.58 -9.42 -8.41
C ASP A 123 -13.20 -8.96 -7.94
N LEU A 124 -12.26 -9.89 -7.81
CA LEU A 124 -10.91 -9.61 -7.32
C LEU A 124 -9.93 -9.47 -8.49
N TYR A 125 -9.17 -8.40 -8.51
CA TYR A 125 -8.11 -8.15 -9.49
C TYR A 125 -6.78 -7.91 -8.80
N ALA A 126 -5.69 -8.37 -9.43
CA ALA A 126 -4.33 -8.10 -8.97
C ALA A 126 -3.51 -7.54 -10.12
N GLN A 127 -2.80 -6.43 -9.88
CA GLN A 127 -1.86 -5.86 -10.85
C GLN A 127 -0.50 -5.61 -10.20
N GLU A 128 0.49 -6.40 -10.60
CA GLU A 128 1.86 -6.30 -10.11
C GLU A 128 2.83 -6.74 -11.23
N PRO A 129 3.80 -5.89 -11.63
CA PRO A 129 4.75 -6.22 -12.70
C PRO A 129 5.68 -7.39 -12.36
N ARG A 130 5.83 -7.74 -11.07
CA ARG A 130 6.76 -8.77 -10.59
C ARG A 130 6.10 -10.11 -10.27
N LEU A 131 4.82 -10.32 -10.62
CA LEU A 131 4.18 -11.62 -10.40
C LEU A 131 4.90 -12.73 -11.18
N THR A 132 5.25 -13.80 -10.47
CA THR A 132 5.78 -15.05 -11.03
C THR A 132 4.63 -15.97 -11.48
N ALA A 133 4.95 -17.08 -12.16
CA ALA A 133 3.96 -18.09 -12.49
C ALA A 133 3.27 -18.67 -11.23
N ILE A 134 4.05 -18.91 -10.17
CA ILE A 134 3.55 -19.40 -8.87
C ILE A 134 2.63 -18.36 -8.23
N ASP A 135 3.00 -17.08 -8.26
CA ASP A 135 2.14 -16.01 -7.74
C ASP A 135 0.80 -15.97 -8.48
N ASN A 136 0.82 -16.04 -9.82
CA ASN A 136 -0.41 -16.03 -10.63
C ASN A 136 -1.29 -17.26 -10.36
N GLU A 137 -0.69 -18.45 -10.24
CA GLU A 137 -1.43 -19.68 -9.92
C GLU A 137 -2.08 -19.60 -8.54
N LEU A 138 -1.35 -19.12 -7.54
CA LEU A 138 -1.90 -18.91 -6.20
C LEU A 138 -3.03 -17.87 -6.23
N LEU A 139 -2.82 -16.70 -6.82
CA LEU A 139 -3.82 -15.64 -6.91
C LEU A 139 -5.09 -16.13 -7.63
N THR A 140 -4.93 -16.87 -8.73
CA THR A 140 -6.06 -17.51 -9.45
C THR A 140 -6.82 -18.46 -8.53
N SER A 141 -6.11 -19.28 -7.74
CA SER A 141 -6.75 -20.19 -6.76
C SER A 141 -7.51 -19.47 -5.64
N LEU A 142 -7.22 -18.18 -5.43
CA LEU A 142 -7.91 -17.30 -4.49
C LEU A 142 -9.05 -16.50 -5.13
N GLY A 143 -9.32 -16.72 -6.43
CA GLY A 143 -10.39 -16.05 -7.16
C GLY A 143 -9.98 -14.73 -7.83
N PHE A 144 -8.69 -14.41 -7.90
CA PHE A 144 -8.23 -13.22 -8.61
C PHE A 144 -8.16 -13.41 -10.11
N THR A 145 -8.49 -12.34 -10.84
CA THR A 145 -8.05 -12.12 -12.21
C THR A 145 -6.76 -11.28 -12.21
N THR A 146 -5.66 -11.85 -12.67
CA THR A 146 -4.36 -11.15 -12.72
C THR A 146 -4.26 -10.27 -13.97
N LEU A 147 -4.07 -8.97 -13.77
CA LEU A 147 -3.91 -7.98 -14.82
C LEU A 147 -2.44 -7.88 -15.20
N HIS A 148 -2.10 -8.37 -16.39
CA HIS A 148 -0.73 -8.40 -16.85
C HIS A 148 -0.17 -6.99 -17.06
N LEU A 149 0.88 -6.66 -16.31
CA LEU A 149 1.63 -5.42 -16.45
C LEU A 149 3.06 -5.75 -16.91
N ALA A 150 3.54 -5.08 -17.95
CA ALA A 150 4.88 -5.30 -18.44
C ALA A 150 5.93 -4.99 -17.35
N LYS A 151 7.02 -5.74 -17.30
CA LYS A 151 8.05 -5.59 -16.23
C LYS A 151 8.70 -4.22 -16.23
N ASP A 152 8.75 -3.54 -17.37
CA ASP A 152 9.30 -2.20 -17.54
C ASP A 152 8.26 -1.08 -17.40
N HIS A 153 7.01 -1.43 -17.10
CA HIS A 153 5.92 -0.48 -16.86
C HIS A 153 6.22 0.47 -15.70
N GLY A 154 7.13 0.14 -14.78
CA GLY A 154 7.59 1.11 -13.77
C GLY A 154 8.19 2.40 -14.34
N ARG A 155 8.53 2.44 -15.64
CA ARG A 155 8.94 3.67 -16.35
C ARG A 155 7.77 4.40 -16.98
N ASP A 156 6.72 3.68 -17.35
CA ASP A 156 5.48 4.27 -17.83
C ASP A 156 4.61 4.61 -16.62
N LYS A 157 4.57 5.89 -16.26
CA LYS A 157 3.81 6.36 -15.10
C LYS A 157 2.31 6.34 -15.39
N THR A 158 1.75 5.21 -15.81
CA THR A 158 0.31 5.03 -16.08
C THR A 158 -0.25 3.91 -15.21
N ILE A 159 -1.55 3.93 -14.94
CA ILE A 159 -2.23 2.87 -14.14
C ILE A 159 -2.18 1.51 -14.84
N GLY A 160 -1.93 1.46 -16.15
CA GLY A 160 -1.95 0.19 -16.89
C GLY A 160 -3.37 -0.39 -16.97
N PRO A 161 -3.51 -1.72 -17.16
CA PRO A 161 -4.80 -2.37 -17.40
C PRO A 161 -5.85 -2.18 -16.30
N ALA A 162 -5.44 -1.96 -15.05
CA ALA A 162 -6.33 -1.68 -13.92
C ALA A 162 -7.23 -0.45 -14.16
N ALA A 163 -6.81 0.49 -15.01
CA ALA A 163 -7.59 1.69 -15.34
C ALA A 163 -9.01 1.36 -15.85
N LYS A 164 -9.18 0.22 -16.53
CA LYS A 164 -10.48 -0.21 -17.07
C LYS A 164 -11.50 -0.59 -15.99
N TYR A 165 -11.01 -0.91 -14.79
CA TYR A 165 -11.82 -1.41 -13.69
C TYR A 165 -11.98 -0.39 -12.58
N ILE A 166 -11.24 0.72 -12.59
CA ILE A 166 -11.32 1.76 -11.55
C ILE A 166 -12.51 2.69 -11.83
N ASN A 167 -13.52 2.61 -10.97
CA ASN A 167 -14.71 3.46 -10.97
C ASN A 167 -15.28 3.62 -9.55
N GLU A 168 -16.45 4.22 -9.42
CA GLU A 168 -17.12 4.49 -8.15
C GLU A 168 -17.53 3.22 -7.37
N HIS A 169 -17.60 2.06 -8.04
CA HIS A 169 -17.91 0.74 -7.46
C HIS A 169 -16.65 -0.07 -7.12
N THR A 170 -15.49 0.58 -7.11
CA THR A 170 -14.19 -0.09 -6.96
C THR A 170 -13.53 0.24 -5.63
N PHE A 171 -13.12 -0.81 -4.93
CA PHE A 171 -12.16 -0.72 -3.83
C PHE A 171 -10.73 -0.89 -4.36
N VAL A 172 -9.86 0.09 -4.12
CA VAL A 172 -8.46 0.02 -4.57
C VAL A 172 -7.52 -0.10 -3.39
N ALA A 173 -6.67 -1.13 -3.38
CA ALA A 173 -5.54 -1.22 -2.47
C ALA A 173 -4.21 -0.99 -3.20
N ASP A 174 -3.45 -0.03 -2.73
CA ASP A 174 -2.15 0.36 -3.26
C ASP A 174 -1.08 0.18 -2.18
N PHE A 175 -0.22 -0.83 -2.36
CA PHE A 175 0.82 -1.19 -1.40
C PHE A 175 2.22 -0.68 -1.77
N PHE A 176 2.53 -0.55 -3.05
CA PHE A 176 3.84 -0.10 -3.53
C PHE A 176 3.77 0.53 -4.93
N VAL A 177 2.68 1.20 -5.27
CA VAL A 177 2.54 1.89 -6.56
C VAL A 177 3.19 3.27 -6.49
N ASP A 178 3.78 3.71 -7.60
CA ASP A 178 4.31 5.06 -7.72
C ASP A 178 3.18 6.09 -7.61
N ILE A 179 3.41 7.18 -6.88
CA ILE A 179 2.36 8.19 -6.68
C ILE A 179 1.81 8.75 -8.01
N ALA A 180 2.64 8.91 -9.04
CA ALA A 180 2.15 9.45 -10.29
C ALA A 180 1.04 8.57 -10.88
N ILE A 181 1.07 7.28 -10.57
CA ILE A 181 0.03 6.33 -10.91
C ILE A 181 -1.18 6.49 -9.96
N THR A 182 -0.95 6.60 -8.65
CA THR A 182 -2.03 6.85 -7.66
C THR A 182 -2.83 8.12 -7.98
N GLN A 183 -2.17 9.18 -8.48
CA GLN A 183 -2.81 10.45 -8.92
C GLN A 183 -3.77 10.31 -10.09
N GLN A 184 -3.59 9.31 -10.93
CA GLN A 184 -4.51 9.06 -12.04
C GLN A 184 -5.78 8.33 -11.57
N MET A 185 -5.79 7.78 -10.35
CA MET A 185 -6.92 7.04 -9.82
C MET A 185 -7.98 8.01 -9.26
N ALA A 186 -8.42 8.99 -10.05
CA ALA A 186 -9.34 10.03 -9.57
C ALA A 186 -10.77 9.53 -9.29
N SER A 187 -11.12 8.33 -9.76
CA SER A 187 -12.50 7.82 -9.79
C SER A 187 -12.84 6.79 -8.72
N PHE A 188 -11.87 6.26 -7.95
CA PHE A 188 -12.22 5.31 -6.89
C PHE A 188 -12.82 6.03 -5.70
N LYS A 189 -13.88 5.45 -5.13
CA LYS A 189 -14.52 6.02 -3.94
C LYS A 189 -13.95 5.50 -2.63
N ILE A 190 -13.34 4.32 -2.62
CA ILE A 190 -12.86 3.65 -1.41
C ILE A 190 -11.47 3.07 -1.67
N GLY A 191 -10.51 3.34 -0.78
CA GLY A 191 -9.17 2.83 -0.97
C GLY A 191 -8.41 2.51 0.32
N LEU A 192 -7.41 1.65 0.19
CA LEU A 192 -6.40 1.34 1.18
C LEU A 192 -5.03 1.68 0.59
N LEU A 193 -4.45 2.80 1.01
CA LEU A 193 -3.25 3.35 0.38
C LEU A 193 -2.09 3.40 1.37
N THR A 194 -0.86 3.20 0.87
CA THR A 194 0.34 3.49 1.66
C THR A 194 0.63 4.99 1.71
N SER A 195 1.29 5.40 2.80
CA SER A 195 1.58 6.80 3.15
C SER A 195 2.56 7.54 2.23
N ALA A 196 2.96 6.93 1.10
CA ALA A 196 3.94 7.50 0.18
C ALA A 196 3.39 8.66 -0.68
N LEU A 197 2.43 9.43 -0.15
CA LEU A 197 2.07 10.73 -0.72
C LEU A 197 3.23 11.71 -0.40
N PRO A 198 4.02 12.18 -1.41
CA PRO A 198 5.06 13.15 -1.19
C PRO A 198 4.45 14.44 -0.67
N MET A 199 5.25 15.13 0.12
CA MET A 199 4.89 16.42 0.71
C MET A 199 4.78 17.57 -0.30
N ALA A 200 5.11 17.36 -1.58
CA ALA A 200 5.04 18.38 -2.63
C ALA A 200 5.02 17.76 -4.04
N ILE A 201 4.23 18.34 -4.95
CA ILE A 201 4.39 18.22 -6.41
C ILE A 201 4.77 19.60 -6.94
N GLU A 202 5.76 19.69 -7.82
CA GLU A 202 5.92 20.86 -8.69
C GLU A 202 4.79 20.89 -9.73
N ASN A 203 3.91 21.87 -9.63
CA ASN A 203 2.95 22.14 -10.68
C ASN A 203 3.69 22.68 -11.92
N GLY A 204 3.09 22.58 -13.11
CA GLY A 204 3.64 23.11 -14.38
C GLY A 204 3.93 24.63 -14.41
N THR A 205 3.69 25.33 -13.29
CA THR A 205 4.03 26.73 -13.02
C THR A 205 5.30 26.90 -12.17
N GLY A 206 5.98 25.81 -11.79
CA GLY A 206 7.15 25.83 -10.90
C GLY A 206 6.80 26.02 -9.41
N SER A 207 5.51 26.01 -9.05
CA SER A 207 5.06 26.10 -7.66
C SER A 207 4.83 24.72 -7.06
N THR A 208 5.40 24.45 -5.89
CA THR A 208 5.17 23.20 -5.16
C THR A 208 3.85 23.26 -4.39
N VAL A 209 2.82 22.51 -4.81
CA VAL A 209 1.62 22.31 -3.99
C VAL A 209 1.80 21.02 -3.19
N PRO A 210 1.57 21.02 -1.86
CA PRO A 210 1.57 19.79 -1.10
C PRO A 210 0.51 18.84 -1.61
N THR A 211 0.92 17.75 -2.26
CA THR A 211 0.05 16.67 -2.75
C THR A 211 -0.90 16.19 -1.67
N ARG A 212 -0.37 16.15 -0.45
CA ARG A 212 -1.09 15.73 0.76
C ARG A 212 -2.32 16.59 1.03
N ASP A 213 -2.27 17.89 0.74
CA ASP A 213 -3.37 18.80 1.06
C ASP A 213 -4.50 18.72 0.02
N LEU A 214 -4.18 18.47 -1.25
CA LEU A 214 -5.18 18.18 -2.29
C LEU A 214 -5.93 16.88 -1.99
N TRP A 215 -5.19 15.81 -1.69
CA TRP A 215 -5.77 14.51 -1.36
C TRP A 215 -6.53 14.50 -0.03
N ARG A 216 -6.10 15.29 0.97
CA ARG A 216 -6.85 15.48 2.22
C ARG A 216 -8.15 16.27 2.04
N LYS A 217 -8.21 17.16 1.06
CA LYS A 217 -9.45 17.87 0.72
C LYS A 217 -10.40 16.99 -0.09
N GLN A 218 -9.86 16.09 -0.90
CA GLN A 218 -10.66 15.23 -1.76
C GLN A 218 -11.14 13.96 -1.06
N TYR A 219 -10.43 13.44 -0.06
CA TYR A 219 -10.79 12.21 0.64
C TYR A 219 -10.87 12.43 2.16
N ARG A 220 -11.76 11.67 2.81
CA ARG A 220 -11.71 11.41 4.25
C ARG A 220 -10.73 10.28 4.50
N TRP A 221 -9.88 10.43 5.51
CA TRP A 221 -8.81 9.49 5.81
C TRP A 221 -8.95 8.94 7.21
N CYS A 222 -8.65 7.66 7.37
CA CYS A 222 -8.44 7.03 8.66
C CYS A 222 -7.09 6.31 8.63
N LYS A 223 -6.14 6.82 9.42
CA LYS A 223 -4.83 6.19 9.56
C LYS A 223 -4.99 4.88 10.33
N LEU A 224 -4.40 3.80 9.83
CA LEU A 224 -4.23 2.59 10.61
C LEU A 224 -3.08 2.82 11.60
N THR A 225 -3.43 3.17 12.84
CA THR A 225 -2.44 3.35 13.91
C THR A 225 -2.20 2.01 14.60
N SER A 226 -1.05 1.42 14.33
CA SER A 226 -0.54 0.34 15.18
C SER A 226 0.09 0.93 16.43
N ASN A 227 -0.44 0.59 17.60
CA ASN A 227 0.33 0.71 18.84
C ASN A 227 1.39 -0.40 18.93
N ASP A 228 1.25 -1.42 18.07
CA ASP A 228 2.10 -2.59 18.03
C ASP A 228 3.34 -2.31 17.18
N LYS A 229 4.51 -2.45 17.80
CA LYS A 229 5.80 -2.34 17.10
C LYS A 229 6.04 -3.55 16.17
N ASP A 230 5.18 -4.56 16.26
CA ASP A 230 5.42 -5.89 15.71
C ASP A 230 4.81 -6.12 14.32
N GLU A 231 4.03 -5.16 13.77
CA GLU A 231 3.46 -5.29 12.42
C GLU A 231 3.88 -4.13 11.48
N PRO A 232 5.18 -4.05 11.13
CA PRO A 232 5.71 -2.98 10.26
C PRO A 232 5.09 -3.00 8.86
N ALA A 233 4.58 -4.17 8.41
CA ALA A 233 3.91 -4.33 7.13
C ALA A 233 2.67 -3.45 6.94
N LEU A 234 2.01 -3.08 8.05
CA LEU A 234 0.80 -2.26 8.06
C LEU A 234 1.06 -0.81 8.46
N SER A 235 2.29 -0.49 8.86
CA SER A 235 2.69 0.86 9.22
C SER A 235 2.57 1.77 8.00
N GLY A 236 1.87 2.90 8.19
CA GLY A 236 1.66 3.87 7.12
C GLY A 236 0.55 3.49 6.14
N LEU A 237 -0.30 2.50 6.42
CA LEU A 237 -1.52 2.29 5.67
C LEU A 237 -2.64 3.24 6.12
N TYR A 238 -3.43 3.69 5.15
CA TYR A 238 -4.57 4.56 5.35
C TYR A 238 -5.79 4.01 4.62
N ALA A 239 -6.91 3.90 5.33
CA ALA A 239 -8.21 3.79 4.70
C ALA A 239 -8.65 5.18 4.25
N CYS A 240 -9.18 5.31 3.04
CA CYS A 240 -9.66 6.56 2.51
C CYS A 240 -10.99 6.39 1.75
N VAL A 241 -11.81 7.44 1.78
CA VAL A 241 -13.09 7.51 1.06
C VAL A 241 -13.26 8.89 0.45
N LEU A 242 -13.66 8.95 -0.83
CA LEU A 242 -13.84 10.21 -1.56
C LEU A 242 -14.90 11.09 -0.87
N ASN A 243 -14.61 12.37 -0.68
CA ASN A 243 -15.61 13.36 -0.27
C ASN A 243 -16.65 13.48 -1.38
N GLU A 244 -17.92 13.41 -1.01
CA GLU A 244 -18.97 13.83 -1.94
C GLU A 244 -18.90 15.35 -1.93
N GLU A 245 -18.74 15.97 -3.10
CA GLU A 245 -18.97 17.40 -3.18
C GLU A 245 -20.41 17.61 -2.71
N GLU A 246 -20.61 18.49 -1.73
CA GLU A 246 -21.95 18.99 -1.46
C GLU A 246 -22.38 19.63 -2.77
N ASP A 247 -23.33 19.03 -3.47
CA ASP A 247 -24.04 19.68 -4.56
C ASP A 247 -24.63 20.96 -3.97
N THR A 248 -23.90 22.07 -4.08
CA THR A 248 -24.48 23.39 -3.91
C THR A 248 -25.44 23.56 -5.06
N GLU A 249 -26.70 23.20 -4.82
CA GLU A 249 -27.84 23.63 -5.62
C GLU A 249 -27.74 25.15 -5.77
N GLU A 250 -27.40 25.62 -6.98
CA GLU A 250 -27.57 27.03 -7.40
C GLU A 250 -29.02 27.32 -7.76
#